data_AF-A0A530QXH7-F1
#
_entry.id   AF-A0A530QXH7-F1
#
_cell.length_a   1.000
_cell.length_b   1.000
_cell.length_c   1.000
_cell.angle_alpha   90.00
_cell.angle_beta   90.00
_cell.angle_gamma   90.00
#
_symmetry.space_group_name_H-M   'P 1'
#
loop_
_entity.id
_entity.type
_entity.pdbx_description
1 polymer ?
#
loop_
_entity_poly.entity_id
_entity_poly.type
_entity_poly.pdbx_seq_one_letter_code
_entity_poly.pdbx_strand_id
1 'polypeptide(L)'
;MTDRRLSNTTRQALPAWVAVPGYDRNRVLPGIVHLGVGAFHRAHQAVYVDDCLAAGEMDWGIVGVSLRSTETRDALAPQDGLYTLAVRSSDSESLRVVGSIVSMLVAPESPGAVLAALTDPRTSIVTLTITEKAYLRAAGGGLDTAHPDIVLDLANPRTPRTAHGFLVESLARRRAAGIQPFTVLCCDNLPANGATLHRLLVEFAALRGTDLARHIADEVAFPSSMVDRIVPATTDADRARISDQLGIEDAWPVMTEPFCQWVVEDDFPAGR
;
A
#
# COMPACT_ATOMS: atom_id res chain seq x y z
N MET A 1 30.79 14.52 -4.17
CA MET A 1 29.52 15.11 -4.60
C MET A 1 28.63 15.13 -3.38
N THR A 2 28.04 16.27 -3.02
CA THR A 2 27.12 16.31 -1.87
C THR A 2 25.90 15.46 -2.22
N ASP A 3 25.79 14.28 -1.60
CA ASP A 3 24.65 13.34 -1.64
C ASP A 3 23.35 14.06 -1.27
N ARG A 4 22.74 14.73 -2.25
CA ARG A 4 21.40 15.27 -2.09
C ARG A 4 20.44 14.22 -2.62
N ARG A 5 19.73 13.57 -1.71
CA ARG A 5 18.60 12.70 -2.05
C ARG A 5 17.37 13.52 -2.40
N LEU A 6 16.50 13.00 -3.26
CA LEU A 6 15.14 13.49 -3.46
C LEU A 6 14.44 13.59 -2.11
N SER A 7 13.82 14.73 -1.81
CA SER A 7 13.15 15.03 -0.55
C SER A 7 12.25 16.25 -0.73
N ASN A 8 11.43 16.58 0.28
CA ASN A 8 10.63 17.80 0.27
C ASN A 8 11.47 19.07 0.10
N THR A 9 12.69 19.05 0.61
CA THR A 9 13.62 20.19 0.54
C THR A 9 14.31 20.27 -0.81
N THR A 10 14.79 19.13 -1.33
CA THR A 10 15.61 19.10 -2.55
C THR A 10 14.79 19.10 -3.84
N ARG A 11 13.49 18.74 -3.79
CA ARG A 11 12.62 18.73 -4.99
C ARG A 11 12.50 20.08 -5.69
N GLN A 12 12.75 21.19 -4.97
CA GLN A 12 12.72 22.54 -5.54
C GLN A 12 13.87 22.80 -6.53
N ALA A 13 14.93 22.00 -6.48
CA ALA A 13 16.08 22.10 -7.37
C ALA A 13 15.99 21.18 -8.60
N LEU A 14 14.87 20.47 -8.78
CA LEU A 14 14.67 19.58 -9.91
C LEU A 14 14.57 20.36 -11.23
N PRO A 15 14.95 19.74 -12.36
CA PRO A 15 14.74 20.34 -13.68
C PRO A 15 13.26 20.68 -13.90
N ALA A 16 12.99 21.83 -14.53
CA ALA A 16 11.63 22.35 -14.71
C ALA A 16 10.69 21.44 -15.53
N TRP A 17 11.23 20.48 -16.29
CA TRP A 17 10.47 19.51 -17.07
C TRP A 17 10.03 18.29 -16.26
N VAL A 18 10.54 18.10 -15.04
CA VAL A 18 10.10 17.04 -14.11
C VAL A 18 8.85 17.53 -13.39
N ALA A 19 7.75 16.79 -13.53
CA ALA A 19 6.53 17.11 -12.79
C ALA A 19 6.73 16.84 -11.29
N VAL A 20 6.26 17.75 -10.43
CA VAL A 20 6.34 17.60 -8.96
C VAL A 20 4.95 17.76 -8.35
N PRO A 21 4.71 17.24 -7.12
CA PRO A 21 3.42 17.40 -6.45
C PRO A 21 3.01 18.87 -6.34
N GLY A 22 1.85 19.20 -6.92
CA GLY A 22 1.27 20.56 -6.95
C GLY A 22 0.53 20.95 -5.68
N TYR A 23 0.51 20.07 -4.68
CA TYR A 23 -0.16 20.26 -3.39
C TYR A 23 0.87 20.37 -2.25
N ASP A 24 0.45 20.95 -1.12
CA ASP A 24 1.28 21.05 0.09
C ASP A 24 1.25 19.72 0.85
N ARG A 25 2.35 18.97 0.77
CA ARG A 25 2.49 17.66 1.41
C ARG A 25 2.36 17.72 2.94
N ASN A 26 2.64 18.85 3.58
CA ASN A 26 2.51 18.98 5.04
C ASN A 26 1.04 19.00 5.49
N ARG A 27 0.10 19.22 4.56
CA ARG A 27 -1.34 19.24 4.82
C ARG A 27 -2.03 17.90 4.54
N VAL A 28 -1.30 16.92 4.00
CA VAL A 28 -1.86 15.61 3.66
C VAL A 28 -2.07 14.80 4.94
N LEU A 29 -3.29 14.33 5.16
CA LEU A 29 -3.63 13.44 6.27
C LEU A 29 -3.68 11.99 5.76
N PRO A 30 -3.20 11.00 6.54
CA PRO A 30 -3.30 9.61 6.13
C PRO A 30 -4.73 9.08 6.27
N GLY A 31 -5.32 8.64 5.16
CA GLY A 31 -6.61 7.94 5.09
C GLY A 31 -6.52 6.50 4.58
N ILE A 32 -5.34 6.14 4.03
CA ILE A 32 -5.08 4.84 3.42
C ILE A 32 -3.89 4.17 4.12
N VAL A 33 -4.04 2.90 4.48
CA VAL A 33 -2.90 2.03 4.78
C VAL A 33 -2.70 1.07 3.62
N HIS A 34 -1.48 0.99 3.08
CA HIS A 34 -1.16 0.06 2.00
C HIS A 34 -0.24 -1.05 2.50
N LEU A 35 -0.68 -2.31 2.39
CA LEU A 35 0.12 -3.49 2.76
C LEU A 35 0.83 -4.05 1.52
N GLY A 36 2.16 -4.03 1.53
CA GLY A 36 3.00 -4.54 0.44
C GLY A 36 3.41 -3.47 -0.56
N VAL A 37 4.15 -2.45 -0.11
CA VAL A 37 4.65 -1.34 -0.96
C VAL A 37 5.69 -1.84 -1.97
N GLY A 38 5.22 -2.36 -3.09
CA GLY A 38 6.05 -2.84 -4.21
C GLY A 38 6.25 -1.80 -5.31
N ALA A 39 6.89 -2.21 -6.40
CA ALA A 39 6.98 -1.40 -7.61
C ALA A 39 5.58 -1.13 -8.21
N PHE A 40 4.74 -2.16 -8.30
CA PHE A 40 3.39 -2.02 -8.86
C PHE A 40 2.55 -0.98 -8.12
N HIS A 41 2.48 -1.05 -6.79
CA HIS A 41 1.75 -0.07 -6.00
C HIS A 41 2.20 1.38 -6.26
N ARG A 42 3.52 1.59 -6.26
CA ARG A 42 4.12 2.91 -6.52
C ARG A 42 3.91 3.40 -7.95
N ALA A 43 3.73 2.51 -8.91
CA ALA A 43 3.39 2.88 -10.28
C ALA A 43 1.88 2.97 -10.52
N HIS A 44 1.02 2.52 -9.61
CA HIS A 44 -0.42 2.38 -9.86
C HIS A 44 -1.27 3.10 -8.81
N GLN A 45 -1.60 2.47 -7.68
CA GLN A 45 -2.52 3.08 -6.71
C GLN A 45 -1.96 4.38 -6.12
N ALA A 46 -0.67 4.42 -5.79
CA ALA A 46 -0.05 5.63 -5.26
C ALA A 46 -0.08 6.79 -6.26
N VAL A 47 -0.08 6.52 -7.57
CA VAL A 47 -0.17 7.54 -8.62
C VAL A 47 -1.60 8.11 -8.70
N TYR A 48 -2.62 7.24 -8.69
CA TYR A 48 -4.02 7.68 -8.64
C TYR A 48 -4.31 8.52 -7.38
N VAL A 49 -3.80 8.10 -6.23
CA VAL A 49 -3.95 8.87 -4.98
C VAL A 49 -3.21 10.22 -5.08
N ASP A 50 -2.04 10.27 -5.71
CA ASP A 50 -1.31 11.52 -5.94
C ASP A 50 -2.10 12.50 -6.82
N ASP A 51 -2.84 11.98 -7.81
CA ASP A 51 -3.76 12.77 -8.63
C ASP A 51 -4.95 13.29 -7.82
N CYS A 52 -5.54 12.48 -6.94
CA CYS A 52 -6.60 12.93 -6.02
C CYS A 52 -6.11 14.03 -5.07
N LEU A 53 -4.91 13.88 -4.50
CA LEU A 53 -4.29 14.91 -3.66
C LEU A 53 -4.06 16.21 -4.44
N ALA A 54 -3.63 16.12 -5.70
CA ALA A 54 -3.50 17.28 -6.58
C ALA A 54 -4.84 17.94 -6.92
N ALA A 55 -5.94 17.19 -6.89
CA ALA A 55 -7.31 17.70 -7.03
C ALA A 55 -7.87 18.31 -5.73
N GLY A 56 -7.15 18.21 -4.60
CA GLY A 56 -7.52 18.82 -3.33
C GLY A 56 -8.07 17.84 -2.27
N GLU A 57 -8.10 16.54 -2.57
CA GLU A 57 -8.61 15.49 -1.67
C GLU A 57 -7.55 15.09 -0.62
N MET A 58 -7.19 16.04 0.24
CA MET A 58 -5.98 15.98 1.11
C MET A 58 -6.01 14.92 2.22
N ASP A 59 -7.14 14.23 2.43
CA ASP A 59 -7.32 13.26 3.51
C ASP A 59 -6.90 11.82 3.14
N TRP A 60 -6.41 11.60 1.92
CA TRP A 60 -6.13 10.26 1.38
C TRP A 60 -4.64 9.89 1.30
N GLY A 61 -3.79 10.52 2.10
CA GLY A 61 -2.38 10.14 2.19
C GLY A 61 -2.19 8.65 2.53
N ILE A 62 -1.09 8.07 2.03
CA ILE A 62 -0.78 6.65 2.20
C ILE A 62 0.26 6.45 3.30
N VAL A 63 -0.09 5.63 4.29
CA VAL A 63 0.88 4.95 5.15
C VAL A 63 1.24 3.62 4.49
N GLY A 64 2.45 3.53 3.97
CA GLY A 64 2.96 2.32 3.36
C GLY A 64 3.48 1.34 4.41
N VAL A 65 3.17 0.06 4.26
CA VAL A 65 3.63 -1.01 5.16
C VAL A 65 4.36 -2.07 4.35
N SER A 66 5.64 -2.29 4.65
CA SER A 66 6.35 -3.49 4.21
C SER A 66 6.12 -4.62 5.20
N LEU A 67 5.60 -5.75 4.71
CA LEU A 67 5.37 -6.94 5.53
C LEU A 67 6.62 -7.81 5.71
N ARG A 68 7.69 -7.57 4.95
CA ARG A 68 8.84 -8.50 4.84
C ARG A 68 10.20 -7.83 5.04
N SER A 69 10.55 -6.85 4.21
CA SER A 69 11.90 -6.26 4.18
C SER A 69 11.90 -4.77 4.52
N THR A 70 13.06 -4.27 4.95
CA THR A 70 13.25 -2.85 5.26
C THR A 70 13.57 -2.01 4.01
N GLU A 71 14.03 -2.63 2.93
CA GLU A 71 14.62 -1.97 1.74
C GLU A 71 13.79 -0.79 1.22
N THR A 72 12.49 -0.96 1.02
CA THR A 72 11.63 0.12 0.53
C THR A 72 11.48 1.25 1.55
N ARG A 73 11.43 0.95 2.85
CA ARG A 73 11.42 1.99 3.91
C ARG A 73 12.77 2.70 3.94
N ASP A 74 13.87 1.96 3.92
CA ASP A 74 15.24 2.51 3.99
C ASP A 74 15.55 3.42 2.80
N ALA A 75 14.95 3.14 1.63
CA ALA A 75 15.07 3.99 0.46
C ALA A 75 14.13 5.21 0.49
N LEU A 76 12.84 5.03 0.82
CA LEU A 76 11.84 6.10 0.70
C LEU A 76 11.76 7.01 1.93
N ALA A 77 12.00 6.51 3.14
CA ALA A 77 11.87 7.33 4.35
C ALA A 77 12.87 8.51 4.38
N PRO A 78 14.15 8.35 4.00
CA PRO A 78 15.07 9.49 3.84
C PRO A 78 14.66 10.46 2.72
N GLN A 79 13.76 10.05 1.83
CA GLN A 79 13.20 10.86 0.75
C GLN A 79 11.85 11.49 1.11
N ASP A 80 11.47 11.50 2.39
CA ASP A 80 10.14 11.94 2.86
C ASP A 80 8.98 11.19 2.17
N GLY A 81 9.19 9.94 1.76
CA GLY A 81 8.22 9.16 0.99
C GLY A 81 8.15 9.48 -0.51
N LEU A 82 8.92 10.45 -0.99
CA LEU A 82 8.99 10.81 -2.41
C LEU A 82 9.75 9.74 -3.21
N TYR A 83 9.33 9.55 -4.46
CA TYR A 83 10.05 8.79 -5.47
C TYR A 83 9.63 9.29 -6.87
N THR A 84 10.41 8.94 -7.87
CA THR A 84 10.14 9.30 -9.26
C THR A 84 9.46 8.15 -9.99
N LEU A 85 8.34 8.46 -10.62
CA LEU A 85 7.68 7.66 -11.64
C LEU A 85 8.24 8.04 -13.01
N ALA A 86 8.86 7.08 -13.68
CA ALA A 86 9.33 7.21 -15.05
C ALA A 86 8.38 6.48 -16.00
N VAL A 87 7.58 7.24 -16.74
CA VAL A 87 6.62 6.71 -17.71
C VAL A 87 7.27 6.69 -19.09
N ARG A 88 7.48 5.49 -19.64
CA ARG A 88 8.21 5.27 -20.90
C ARG A 88 7.30 4.70 -21.98
N SER A 89 7.29 5.35 -23.14
CA SER A 89 6.81 4.78 -24.41
C SER A 89 7.98 4.47 -25.34
N SER A 90 7.73 4.03 -26.57
CA SER A 90 8.75 3.86 -27.61
C SER A 90 9.51 5.15 -27.92
N ASP A 91 8.85 6.30 -27.82
CA ASP A 91 9.33 7.56 -28.38
C ASP A 91 9.58 8.65 -27.32
N SER A 92 9.18 8.42 -26.07
CA SER A 92 9.27 9.43 -25.02
C SER A 92 9.40 8.82 -23.62
N GLU A 93 10.04 9.56 -22.74
CA GLU A 93 10.04 9.33 -21.29
C GLU A 93 9.61 10.61 -20.59
N SER A 94 8.70 10.48 -19.64
CA SER A 94 8.31 11.57 -18.75
C SER A 94 8.59 11.17 -17.30
N LEU A 95 9.07 12.14 -16.51
CA LEU A 95 9.35 11.95 -15.10
C LEU A 95 8.37 12.78 -14.26
N ARG A 96 7.83 12.14 -13.23
CA ARG A 96 7.01 12.77 -12.19
C ARG A 96 7.48 12.31 -10.83
N VAL A 97 7.66 13.25 -9.91
CA VAL A 97 7.79 12.94 -8.49
C VAL A 97 6.40 12.69 -7.91
N VAL A 98 6.23 11.53 -7.26
CA VAL A 98 5.00 11.15 -6.56
C VAL A 98 5.20 11.38 -5.06
N GLY A 99 4.18 11.94 -4.38
CA GLY A 99 4.26 12.34 -2.98
C GLY A 99 3.13 11.83 -2.08
N SER A 100 2.26 10.97 -2.60
CA SER A 100 1.11 10.40 -1.88
C SER A 100 1.48 9.48 -0.72
N ILE A 101 2.67 8.88 -0.72
CA ILE A 101 3.19 8.12 0.41
C ILE A 101 3.76 9.11 1.43
N VAL A 102 3.12 9.20 2.60
CA VAL A 102 3.48 10.16 3.66
C VAL A 102 4.28 9.51 4.79
N SER A 103 4.20 8.19 4.94
CA SER A 103 5.04 7.46 5.90
C SER A 103 5.22 6.00 5.48
N MET A 104 6.27 5.37 6.00
CA MET A 104 6.63 3.97 5.73
C MET A 104 6.88 3.22 7.04
N LEU A 105 6.25 2.06 7.20
CA LEU A 105 6.41 1.15 8.32
C LEU A 105 6.95 -0.21 7.86
N VAL A 106 7.64 -0.91 8.74
CA VAL A 106 8.12 -2.28 8.53
C VAL A 106 7.51 -3.17 9.60
N ALA A 107 6.60 -4.06 9.20
CA ALA A 107 5.80 -4.86 10.11
C ALA A 107 6.66 -5.74 11.04
N PRO A 108 7.72 -6.41 10.56
CA PRO A 108 8.63 -7.16 11.43
C PRO A 108 9.37 -6.32 12.50
N GLU A 109 9.64 -5.03 12.24
CA GLU A 109 10.32 -4.15 13.20
C GLU A 109 9.35 -3.57 14.24
N SER A 110 8.13 -3.23 13.80
CA SER A 110 7.14 -2.59 14.68
C SER A 110 5.71 -2.98 14.31
N PRO A 111 5.27 -4.20 14.68
CA PRO A 111 3.90 -4.63 14.42
C PRO A 111 2.88 -3.76 15.19
N GLY A 112 3.28 -3.21 16.34
CA GLY A 112 2.48 -2.26 17.11
C GLY A 112 2.18 -0.97 16.35
N ALA A 113 3.15 -0.42 15.62
CA ALA A 113 2.94 0.78 14.81
C ALA A 113 2.01 0.52 13.61
N VAL A 114 2.13 -0.66 12.99
CA VAL A 114 1.22 -1.06 11.90
C VAL A 114 -0.21 -1.20 12.41
N LEU A 115 -0.40 -1.86 13.56
CA LEU A 115 -1.72 -1.97 14.18
C LEU A 115 -2.27 -0.60 14.57
N ALA A 116 -1.44 0.30 15.11
CA ALA A 116 -1.85 1.66 15.43
C ALA A 116 -2.37 2.40 14.19
N ALA A 117 -1.65 2.32 13.07
CA ALA A 117 -2.09 2.93 11.80
C ALA A 117 -3.43 2.34 11.32
N LEU A 118 -3.57 1.00 11.30
CA LEU A 118 -4.82 0.33 10.88
C LEU A 118 -6.02 0.65 11.80
N THR A 119 -5.77 0.91 13.09
CA THR A 119 -6.82 1.25 14.05
C THR A 119 -7.09 2.75 14.18
N ASP A 120 -6.32 3.61 13.49
CA ASP A 120 -6.60 5.06 13.47
C ASP A 120 -7.99 5.28 12.86
N PRO A 121 -8.90 6.02 13.52
CA PRO A 121 -10.23 6.30 13.00
C PRO A 121 -10.23 6.95 11.60
N ARG A 122 -9.15 7.65 11.23
CA ARG A 122 -9.00 8.27 9.91
C ARG A 122 -8.69 7.28 8.79
N THR A 123 -8.17 6.10 9.12
CA THR A 123 -7.96 5.05 8.11
C THR A 123 -9.31 4.48 7.70
N SER A 124 -9.74 4.82 6.49
CA SER A 124 -10.99 4.38 5.87
C SER A 124 -10.78 3.26 4.86
N ILE A 125 -9.57 3.13 4.30
CA ILE A 125 -9.24 2.11 3.29
C ILE A 125 -7.92 1.43 3.64
N VAL A 126 -7.91 0.10 3.55
CA VAL A 126 -6.70 -0.71 3.54
C VAL A 126 -6.54 -1.37 2.18
N THR A 127 -5.47 -1.02 1.47
CA THR A 127 -5.17 -1.60 0.15
C THR A 127 -4.04 -2.63 0.23
N LEU A 128 -4.00 -3.61 -0.67
CA LEU A 128 -2.98 -4.67 -0.64
C LEU A 128 -2.39 -4.98 -2.03
N THR A 129 -1.06 -5.10 -2.11
CA THR A 129 -0.34 -5.78 -3.20
C THR A 129 0.74 -6.70 -2.60
N ILE A 130 0.31 -7.86 -2.11
CA ILE A 130 1.12 -8.78 -1.32
C ILE A 130 1.57 -10.02 -2.10
N THR A 131 1.17 -10.16 -3.37
CA THR A 131 1.36 -11.33 -4.26
C THR A 131 0.49 -12.54 -3.87
N GLU A 132 0.19 -13.43 -4.82
CA GLU A 132 -0.74 -14.55 -4.58
C GLU A 132 -0.31 -15.48 -3.44
N LYS A 133 1.01 -15.62 -3.23
CA LYS A 133 1.57 -16.50 -2.18
C LYS A 133 1.23 -16.02 -0.77
N ALA A 134 1.06 -14.72 -0.56
CA ALA A 134 0.81 -14.15 0.77
C ALA A 134 -0.65 -14.29 1.23
N TYR A 135 -1.54 -14.81 0.37
CA TYR A 135 -2.92 -15.17 0.72
C TYR A 135 -3.02 -16.53 1.44
N LEU A 136 -1.90 -17.25 1.59
CA LEU A 136 -1.77 -18.47 2.42
C LEU A 136 -2.91 -19.47 2.20
N ARG A 137 -3.13 -19.81 0.92
CA ARG A 137 -4.24 -20.67 0.48
C ARG A 137 -3.81 -22.12 0.42
N ALA A 138 -4.63 -23.02 0.95
CA ALA A 138 -4.52 -24.45 0.73
C ALA A 138 -4.89 -24.79 -0.72
N ALA A 139 -4.56 -26.02 -1.16
CA ALA A 139 -4.86 -26.49 -2.52
C ALA A 139 -6.35 -26.39 -2.90
N GLY A 140 -7.26 -26.51 -1.91
CA GLY A 140 -8.71 -26.33 -2.11
C GLY A 140 -9.18 -24.87 -2.21
N GLY A 141 -8.26 -23.90 -2.16
CA GLY A 141 -8.56 -22.47 -2.23
C GLY A 141 -8.91 -21.82 -0.88
N GLY A 142 -9.26 -22.63 0.13
CA GLY A 142 -9.38 -22.28 1.55
C GLY A 142 -8.13 -21.68 2.17
N LEU A 143 -8.26 -21.08 3.35
CA LEU A 143 -7.14 -20.71 4.20
C LEU A 143 -6.35 -21.97 4.58
N ASP A 144 -5.03 -21.92 4.42
CA ASP A 144 -4.14 -22.94 4.93
C ASP A 144 -3.94 -22.77 6.44
N THR A 145 -4.84 -23.37 7.22
CA THR A 145 -4.81 -23.29 8.69
C THR A 145 -3.58 -23.97 9.30
N ALA A 146 -2.88 -24.82 8.55
CA ALA A 146 -1.66 -25.49 8.98
C ALA A 146 -0.40 -24.69 8.65
N HIS A 147 -0.50 -23.60 7.88
CA HIS A 147 0.64 -22.77 7.53
C HIS A 147 1.29 -22.18 8.81
N PRO A 148 2.62 -22.28 8.98
CA PRO A 148 3.29 -21.85 10.22
C PRO A 148 2.97 -20.42 10.65
N ASP A 149 2.91 -19.49 9.69
CA ASP A 149 2.59 -18.09 10.00
C ASP A 149 1.13 -17.88 10.43
N ILE A 150 0.18 -18.68 9.93
CA ILE A 150 -1.22 -18.64 10.39
C ILE A 150 -1.30 -19.12 11.84
N VAL A 151 -0.64 -20.24 12.14
CA VAL A 151 -0.58 -20.79 13.51
C VAL A 151 0.06 -19.78 14.47
N LEU A 152 1.14 -19.12 14.07
CA LEU A 152 1.81 -18.10 14.88
C LEU A 152 0.93 -16.88 15.14
N ASP A 153 0.21 -16.39 14.13
CA ASP A 153 -0.68 -15.24 14.27
C ASP A 153 -1.89 -15.56 15.16
N LEU A 154 -2.43 -16.78 15.08
CA LEU A 154 -3.51 -17.24 15.97
C LEU A 154 -3.04 -17.34 17.42
N ALA A 155 -1.82 -17.82 17.66
CA ALA A 155 -1.24 -17.90 19.00
C ALA A 155 -0.86 -16.52 19.56
N ASN A 156 -0.51 -15.55 18.70
CA ASN A 156 0.01 -14.24 19.09
C ASN A 156 -0.72 -13.08 18.38
N PRO A 157 -2.05 -12.92 18.58
CA PRO A 157 -2.85 -12.00 17.79
C PRO A 157 -2.46 -10.53 17.96
N ARG A 158 -1.80 -10.17 19.07
CA ARG A 158 -1.34 -8.79 19.33
C ARG A 158 -0.05 -8.42 18.62
N THR A 159 0.66 -9.40 18.05
CA THR A 159 1.91 -9.24 17.30
C THR A 159 1.87 -10.09 16.02
N PRO A 160 0.90 -9.84 15.12
CA PRO A 160 0.73 -10.63 13.92
C PRO A 160 1.87 -10.38 12.93
N ARG A 161 2.03 -11.31 11.98
CA ARG A 161 3.05 -11.29 10.93
C ARG A 161 2.42 -11.29 9.54
N THR A 162 1.27 -11.92 9.38
CA THR A 162 0.58 -12.03 8.10
C THR A 162 -0.40 -10.89 7.89
N ALA A 163 -0.75 -10.62 6.62
CA ALA A 163 -1.82 -9.68 6.29
C ALA A 163 -3.14 -10.07 6.98
N HIS A 164 -3.47 -11.37 7.05
CA HIS A 164 -4.65 -11.89 7.76
C HIS A 164 -4.64 -11.49 9.24
N GLY A 165 -3.52 -11.73 9.93
CA GLY A 165 -3.36 -11.40 11.34
C GLY A 165 -3.51 -9.90 11.60
N PHE A 166 -2.86 -9.05 10.78
CA PHE A 166 -2.98 -7.58 10.90
C PHE A 166 -4.41 -7.08 10.66
N LEU A 167 -5.05 -7.55 9.59
CA LEU A 167 -6.41 -7.15 9.23
C LEU A 167 -7.43 -7.60 10.28
N VAL A 168 -7.42 -8.88 10.69
CA VAL A 168 -8.38 -9.38 11.69
C VAL A 168 -8.16 -8.76 13.05
N GLU A 169 -6.91 -8.61 13.50
CA GLU A 169 -6.64 -7.95 14.78
C GLU A 169 -7.05 -6.47 14.78
N SER A 170 -6.77 -5.74 13.71
CA SER A 170 -7.16 -4.33 13.62
C SER A 170 -8.69 -4.17 13.58
N LEU A 171 -9.41 -4.99 12.83
CA LEU A 171 -10.88 -5.00 12.82
C LEU A 171 -11.46 -5.35 14.21
N ALA A 172 -10.88 -6.33 14.91
CA ALA A 172 -11.28 -6.66 16.28
C ALA A 172 -11.08 -5.48 17.25
N ARG A 173 -9.96 -4.76 17.13
CA ARG A 173 -9.67 -3.57 17.96
C ARG A 173 -10.61 -2.41 17.64
N ARG A 174 -10.85 -2.13 16.36
CA ARG A 174 -11.78 -1.09 15.92
C ARG A 174 -13.18 -1.34 16.47
N ARG A 175 -13.68 -2.58 16.33
CA ARG A 175 -14.97 -2.99 16.90
C ARG A 175 -15.03 -2.79 18.41
N ALA A 176 -14.01 -3.23 19.14
CA ALA A 176 -13.96 -3.06 20.60
C ALA A 176 -13.93 -1.59 21.03
N ALA A 177 -13.39 -0.71 20.19
CA ALA A 177 -13.33 0.74 20.41
C ALA A 177 -14.55 1.51 19.85
N GLY A 178 -15.53 0.84 19.22
CA GLY A 178 -16.67 1.49 18.57
C GLY A 178 -16.29 2.30 17.32
N ILE A 179 -15.16 1.98 16.69
CA ILE A 179 -14.69 2.60 15.45
C ILE A 179 -15.24 1.80 14.27
N GLN A 180 -15.82 2.49 13.28
CA GLN A 180 -16.33 1.86 12.05
C GLN A 180 -15.22 1.07 11.32
N PRO A 181 -15.51 -0.10 10.72
CA PRO A 181 -14.53 -0.82 9.90
C PRO A 181 -14.07 0.00 8.69
N PHE A 182 -12.82 -0.22 8.28
CA PHE A 182 -12.31 0.24 6.99
C PHE A 182 -12.73 -0.71 5.87
N THR A 183 -12.66 -0.23 4.62
CA THR A 183 -12.79 -1.09 3.43
C THR A 183 -11.47 -1.81 3.16
N VAL A 184 -11.52 -3.09 2.80
CA VAL A 184 -10.33 -3.87 2.41
C VAL A 184 -10.32 -4.06 0.90
N LEU A 185 -9.46 -3.33 0.20
CA LEU A 185 -9.38 -3.34 -1.26
C LEU A 185 -8.14 -4.12 -1.71
N CYS A 186 -8.37 -5.31 -2.25
CA CYS A 186 -7.29 -6.09 -2.86
C CYS A 186 -6.92 -5.52 -4.23
N CYS A 187 -5.62 -5.31 -4.46
CA CYS A 187 -5.06 -4.83 -5.72
C CYS A 187 -4.04 -5.84 -6.30
N ASP A 188 -4.09 -7.11 -5.87
CA ASP A 188 -3.35 -8.18 -6.54
C ASP A 188 -4.15 -8.75 -7.71
N ASN A 189 -3.43 -9.32 -8.69
CA ASN A 189 -4.02 -9.97 -9.85
C ASN A 189 -4.57 -11.37 -9.49
N LEU A 190 -5.70 -11.38 -8.78
CA LEU A 190 -6.44 -12.57 -8.41
C LEU A 190 -7.86 -12.50 -8.98
N PRO A 191 -8.42 -13.61 -9.50
CA PRO A 191 -9.83 -13.64 -9.87
C PRO A 191 -10.72 -13.37 -8.66
N ALA A 192 -11.70 -12.45 -8.82
CA ALA A 192 -12.60 -12.03 -7.74
C ALA A 192 -11.82 -11.75 -6.44
N ASN A 193 -10.78 -10.91 -6.54
CA ASN A 193 -9.79 -10.71 -5.48
C ASN A 193 -10.40 -10.24 -4.15
N GLY A 194 -11.41 -9.37 -4.20
CA GLY A 194 -12.18 -8.93 -3.03
C GLY A 194 -12.88 -10.10 -2.34
N ALA A 195 -13.74 -10.83 -3.07
CA ALA A 195 -14.46 -12.00 -2.55
C ALA A 195 -13.51 -13.12 -2.06
N THR A 196 -12.39 -13.33 -2.75
CA THR A 196 -11.38 -14.30 -2.32
C THR A 196 -10.77 -13.91 -0.98
N LEU A 197 -10.37 -12.64 -0.81
CA LEU A 197 -9.79 -12.17 0.43
C LEU A 197 -10.82 -12.16 1.56
N HIS A 198 -12.07 -11.72 1.29
CA HIS A 198 -13.17 -11.74 2.26
C HIS A 198 -13.34 -13.13 2.88
N ARG A 199 -13.46 -14.16 2.04
CA ARG A 199 -13.63 -15.55 2.50
C ARG A 199 -12.45 -16.00 3.38
N LEU A 200 -11.21 -15.72 2.98
CA LEU A 200 -10.03 -16.10 3.75
C LEU A 200 -9.98 -15.39 5.12
N LEU A 201 -10.39 -14.12 5.17
CA LEU A 201 -10.45 -13.35 6.41
C LEU A 201 -11.55 -13.86 7.35
N VAL A 202 -12.71 -14.24 6.82
CA VAL A 202 -13.79 -14.87 7.60
C VAL A 202 -13.34 -16.22 8.15
N GLU A 203 -12.69 -17.06 7.33
CA GLU A 203 -12.12 -18.34 7.77
C GLU A 203 -11.06 -18.16 8.88
N PHE A 204 -10.16 -17.19 8.74
CA PHE A 204 -9.17 -16.86 9.77
C PHE A 204 -9.85 -16.36 11.06
N ALA A 205 -10.82 -15.46 10.94
CA ALA A 205 -11.53 -14.91 12.08
C ALA A 205 -12.37 -15.95 12.82
N ALA A 206 -12.92 -16.95 12.12
CA ALA A 206 -13.66 -18.05 12.74
C ALA A 206 -12.78 -18.88 13.70
N LEU A 207 -11.48 -18.99 13.41
CA LEU A 207 -10.51 -19.63 14.31
C LEU A 207 -10.23 -18.81 15.58
N ARG A 208 -10.55 -17.51 15.57
CA ARG A 208 -10.44 -16.62 16.74
C ARG A 208 -11.75 -16.47 17.51
N GLY A 209 -12.89 -16.59 16.85
CA GLY A 209 -14.21 -16.52 17.47
C GLY A 209 -15.34 -16.26 16.47
N THR A 210 -16.48 -16.89 16.69
CA THR A 210 -17.64 -16.84 15.79
C THR A 210 -18.22 -15.44 15.62
N ASP A 211 -18.25 -14.63 16.69
CA ASP A 211 -18.79 -13.27 16.61
C ASP A 211 -17.87 -12.31 15.84
N LEU A 212 -16.54 -12.55 15.85
CA LEU A 212 -15.61 -11.77 15.04
C LEU A 212 -15.73 -12.16 13.57
N ALA A 213 -15.86 -13.45 13.27
CA ALA A 213 -16.09 -13.93 11.92
C ALA A 213 -17.38 -13.34 11.33
N ARG A 214 -18.48 -13.34 12.08
CA ARG A 214 -19.76 -12.73 11.66
C ARG A 214 -19.61 -11.24 11.38
N HIS A 215 -18.94 -10.50 12.26
CA HIS A 215 -18.68 -9.08 12.06
C HIS A 215 -17.93 -8.80 10.74
N ILE A 216 -16.88 -9.56 10.44
CA ILE A 216 -16.14 -9.41 9.18
C ILE A 216 -16.96 -9.85 7.98
N ALA A 217 -17.77 -10.91 8.13
CA ALA A 217 -18.63 -11.41 7.07
C ALA A 217 -19.69 -10.39 6.66
N ASP A 218 -20.30 -9.70 7.63
CA ASP A 218 -21.53 -8.94 7.44
C ASP A 218 -21.31 -7.41 7.39
N GLU A 219 -20.25 -6.88 8.00
CA GLU A 219 -20.08 -5.43 8.21
C GLU A 219 -18.84 -4.82 7.53
N VAL A 220 -17.94 -5.63 6.98
CA VAL A 220 -16.68 -5.15 6.37
C VAL A 220 -16.76 -5.31 4.85
N ALA A 221 -16.50 -4.23 4.12
CA ALA A 221 -16.53 -4.21 2.66
C ALA A 221 -15.22 -4.74 2.05
N PHE A 222 -15.37 -5.59 1.03
CA PHE A 222 -14.27 -6.19 0.25
C PHE A 222 -14.55 -6.08 -1.26
N PRO A 223 -14.61 -4.85 -1.82
CA PRO A 223 -14.80 -4.65 -3.24
C PRO A 223 -13.71 -5.37 -4.04
N SER A 224 -14.11 -6.00 -5.15
CA SER A 224 -13.18 -6.54 -6.12
C SER A 224 -12.60 -5.43 -7.00
N SER A 225 -11.40 -5.65 -7.50
CA SER A 225 -10.77 -4.76 -8.46
C SER A 225 -10.08 -5.51 -9.59
N MET A 226 -9.97 -4.84 -10.74
CA MET A 226 -9.04 -5.17 -11.80
C MET A 226 -8.00 -4.05 -11.88
N VAL A 227 -6.74 -4.43 -11.83
CA VAL A 227 -5.60 -3.52 -11.91
C VAL A 227 -4.76 -3.90 -13.12
N ASP A 228 -4.34 -2.92 -13.89
CA ASP A 228 -3.48 -3.17 -15.05
C ASP A 228 -2.49 -2.02 -15.27
N ARG A 229 -1.22 -2.40 -15.33
CA ARG A 229 -0.06 -1.57 -15.67
C ARG A 229 1.20 -2.43 -15.67
N ILE A 230 1.96 -2.41 -16.75
CA ILE A 230 3.28 -3.06 -16.80
C ILE A 230 4.29 -2.24 -15.99
N VAL A 231 4.91 -2.90 -15.01
CA VAL A 231 5.87 -2.29 -14.09
C VAL A 231 7.08 -3.23 -13.93
N PRO A 232 8.15 -3.04 -14.73
CA PRO A 232 9.36 -3.82 -14.60
C PRO A 232 10.05 -3.62 -13.24
N ALA A 233 10.86 -4.60 -12.82
CA ALA A 233 11.70 -4.45 -11.63
C ALA A 233 12.74 -3.34 -11.83
N THR A 234 12.92 -2.49 -10.81
CA THR A 234 13.91 -1.40 -10.85
C THR A 234 15.34 -1.94 -10.74
N THR A 235 16.18 -1.64 -11.73
CA THR A 235 17.60 -2.01 -11.75
C THR A 235 18.51 -0.90 -11.20
N ASP A 236 19.78 -1.23 -10.89
CA ASP A 236 20.80 -0.21 -10.54
C ASP A 236 21.04 0.79 -11.68
N ALA A 237 20.99 0.32 -12.92
CA ALA A 237 21.13 1.18 -14.09
C ALA A 237 19.98 2.19 -14.18
N ASP A 238 18.76 1.77 -13.86
CA ASP A 238 17.63 2.69 -13.79
C ASP A 238 17.79 3.72 -12.68
N ARG A 239 18.23 3.31 -11.48
CA ARG A 239 18.50 4.21 -10.34
C ARG A 239 19.52 5.28 -10.70
N ALA A 240 20.66 4.88 -11.25
CA ALA A 240 21.72 5.79 -11.64
C ALA A 240 21.24 6.77 -12.72
N ARG A 241 20.60 6.25 -13.77
CA ARG A 241 20.12 7.06 -14.89
C ARG A 241 19.06 8.07 -14.50
N ILE A 242 18.10 7.70 -13.64
CA ILE A 242 17.10 8.64 -13.12
C ILE A 242 17.79 9.70 -12.26
N SER A 243 18.69 9.29 -11.37
CA SER A 243 19.42 10.24 -10.52
C SER A 243 20.22 11.26 -11.34
N ASP A 244 20.87 10.81 -12.42
CA ASP A 244 21.58 11.69 -13.37
C ASP A 244 20.63 12.69 -14.06
N GLN A 245 19.45 12.23 -14.49
CA GLN A 245 18.44 13.09 -15.11
C GLN A 245 17.85 14.13 -14.14
N LEU A 246 17.69 13.76 -12.86
CA LEU A 246 17.18 14.65 -11.81
C LEU A 246 18.25 15.61 -11.27
N GLY A 247 19.53 15.27 -11.41
CA GLY A 247 20.65 15.97 -10.78
C GLY A 247 20.74 15.76 -9.25
N ILE A 248 19.96 14.83 -8.71
CA ILE A 248 19.91 14.43 -7.29
C ILE A 248 19.65 12.92 -7.21
N GLU A 249 20.05 12.27 -6.12
CA GLU A 249 19.83 10.83 -5.95
C GLU A 249 18.34 10.54 -5.73
N ASP A 250 17.75 9.69 -6.58
CA ASP A 250 16.54 8.94 -6.24
C ASP A 250 16.91 7.48 -6.00
N ALA A 251 16.87 7.07 -4.74
CA ALA A 251 17.27 5.76 -4.30
C ALA A 251 16.36 4.64 -4.85
N TRP A 252 15.11 4.97 -5.20
CA TRP A 252 14.13 3.95 -5.54
C TRP A 252 13.06 4.44 -6.54
N PRO A 253 13.43 4.90 -7.75
CA PRO A 253 12.46 5.22 -8.79
C PRO A 253 11.69 3.98 -9.24
N VAL A 254 10.60 4.20 -9.95
CA VAL A 254 9.81 3.13 -10.59
C VAL A 254 9.55 3.45 -12.05
N MET A 255 9.71 2.43 -12.90
CA MET A 255 9.52 2.55 -14.34
C MET A 255 8.23 1.84 -14.73
N THR A 256 7.55 2.39 -15.72
CA THR A 256 6.29 1.83 -16.18
C THR A 256 5.96 2.29 -17.59
N GLU A 257 5.03 1.60 -18.23
CA GLU A 257 4.39 2.05 -19.46
C GLU A 257 3.39 3.20 -19.22
N PRO A 258 2.91 3.86 -20.28
CA PRO A 258 1.90 4.91 -20.17
C PRO A 258 0.50 4.40 -19.86
N PHE A 259 0.17 3.18 -20.31
CA PHE A 259 -1.12 2.58 -20.02
C PHE A 259 -1.27 2.30 -18.52
N CYS A 260 -2.44 2.62 -17.98
CA CYS A 260 -2.77 2.40 -16.58
C CYS A 260 -4.30 2.30 -16.47
N GLN A 261 -4.80 1.22 -15.86
CA GLN A 261 -6.23 1.03 -15.67
C GLN A 261 -6.52 0.49 -14.27
N TRP A 262 -7.55 1.03 -13.64
CA TRP A 262 -8.09 0.53 -12.38
C TRP A 262 -9.61 0.51 -12.45
N VAL A 263 -10.19 -0.68 -12.42
CA VAL A 263 -11.65 -0.87 -12.32
C VAL A 263 -11.93 -1.38 -10.93
N VAL A 264 -12.83 -0.73 -10.20
CA VAL A 264 -13.11 -1.03 -8.78
C VAL A 264 -14.62 -1.09 -8.60
N GLU A 265 -15.09 -2.12 -7.89
CA GLU A 265 -16.47 -2.16 -7.43
C GLU A 265 -16.71 -1.03 -6.42
N ASP A 266 -17.81 -0.29 -6.58
CA ASP A 266 -18.11 0.87 -5.73
C ASP A 266 -18.81 0.46 -4.42
N ASP A 267 -18.05 -0.14 -3.50
CA ASP A 267 -18.50 -0.55 -2.17
C ASP A 267 -17.52 -0.06 -1.09
N PHE A 268 -17.74 1.17 -0.61
CA PHE A 268 -16.88 1.85 0.37
C PHE A 268 -17.70 2.54 1.46
N PRO A 269 -18.19 1.82 2.49
CA PRO A 269 -19.07 2.37 3.52
C PRO A 269 -18.49 3.53 4.36
N ALA A 270 -17.16 3.71 4.34
CA ALA A 270 -16.44 4.77 5.06
C ALA A 270 -15.88 5.88 4.12
N GLY A 271 -16.34 5.93 2.87
CA GLY A 271 -15.85 6.85 1.84
C GLY A 271 -14.64 6.30 1.06
N ARG A 272 -14.36 6.94 -0.09
CA ARG A 272 -13.27 6.63 -1.02
C ARG A 272 -12.83 7.85 -1.81
#